data_AF-A0A067GHH3-F1
#
_entry.id   AF-A0A067GHH3-F1
#
_cell.length_a   1.000
_cell.length_b   1.000
_cell.length_c   1.000
_cell.angle_alpha   90.00
_cell.angle_beta   90.00
_cell.angle_gamma   90.00
#
_symmetry.space_group_name_H-M   'P 1'
#
loop_
_entity.id
_entity.type
_entity.pdbx_description
1 polymer ?
#
loop_
_entity_poly.entity_id
_entity_poly.type
_entity_poly.pdbx_seq_one_letter_code
_entity_poly.pdbx_strand_id
1 'polypeptide(L)'
;MVLLYFQLSAFHFPIIIFSFCGFFATVENRFDPKLMLEKLRNKRLVFAGDSIGRNQWESLLCMLSSVVPNKDSIYEVNGSPITKHKGFLVFKFKDYNCTVEYYRAPFLVLQSRPPAGSSEKIKTTLKVDQMDWNSWKWKDADVLVFNTGH
;
A
#
# COMPACT_ATOMS: atom_id res chain seq x y z
N MET A 1 16.09 16.36 -2.76
CA MET A 1 14.77 16.88 -3.20
C MET A 1 14.63 16.55 -4.68
N VAL A 2 14.02 15.42 -4.99
CA VAL A 2 13.79 15.00 -6.39
C VAL A 2 12.28 15.14 -6.63
N LEU A 3 11.90 16.16 -7.38
CA LEU A 3 10.57 16.27 -7.97
C LEU A 3 10.50 15.26 -9.12
N LEU A 4 9.97 14.07 -8.86
CA LEU A 4 9.59 13.14 -9.92
C LEU A 4 8.17 13.48 -10.35
N TYR A 5 8.07 14.24 -11.44
CA TYR A 5 6.88 14.26 -12.28
C TYR A 5 6.69 12.85 -12.85
N PHE A 6 5.89 12.02 -12.18
CA PHE A 6 5.37 10.80 -12.75
C PHE A 6 4.31 11.19 -13.78
N GLN A 7 4.67 11.15 -15.06
CA GLN A 7 3.70 11.26 -16.15
C GLN A 7 2.88 9.96 -16.20
N LEU A 8 1.90 9.83 -15.30
CA LEU A 8 0.86 8.80 -15.34
C LEU A 8 0.03 9.00 -16.62
N SER A 9 0.48 8.41 -17.72
CA SER A 9 -0.28 8.35 -18.99
C SER A 9 -0.78 6.94 -19.32
N ALA A 10 -0.64 5.99 -18.39
CA ALA A 10 -1.07 4.59 -18.57
C ALA A 10 -2.21 4.13 -17.65
N PHE A 11 -2.68 4.99 -16.74
CA PHE A 11 -3.74 4.63 -15.80
C PHE A 11 -4.98 5.47 -16.12
N HIS A 12 -5.94 4.88 -16.84
CA HIS A 12 -7.32 5.38 -16.88
C HIS A 12 -8.00 4.98 -15.55
N PHE A 13 -7.54 5.58 -14.46
CA PHE A 13 -8.18 5.52 -13.16
C PHE A 13 -8.71 6.91 -12.86
N PRO A 14 -9.92 7.05 -12.31
CA PRO A 14 -10.34 8.30 -11.70
C PRO A 14 -9.47 8.50 -10.46
N ILE A 15 -8.33 9.17 -10.62
CA ILE A 15 -7.53 9.67 -9.51
C ILE A 15 -8.44 10.69 -8.82
N ILE A 16 -8.95 10.32 -7.64
CA ILE A 16 -9.57 11.29 -6.74
C ILE A 16 -8.44 12.18 -6.23
N ILE A 17 -8.13 13.22 -6.99
CA ILE A 17 -7.47 14.40 -6.48
C ILE A 17 -8.47 15.00 -5.49
N PHE A 18 -8.16 14.98 -4.20
CA PHE A 18 -8.90 15.74 -3.20
C PHE A 18 -8.75 17.24 -3.54
N SER A 19 -9.61 17.73 -4.43
CA SER A 19 -9.84 19.15 -4.62
C SER A 19 -10.57 19.64 -3.38
N PHE A 20 -9.84 20.30 -2.50
CA PHE A 20 -10.43 21.09 -1.43
C PHE A 20 -11.16 22.28 -2.08
N CYS A 21 -12.47 22.16 -2.26
CA CYS A 21 -13.36 23.31 -2.43
C CYS A 21 -14.46 23.24 -1.37
N GLY A 22 -14.64 24.36 -0.67
CA GLY A 22 -15.13 24.42 0.69
C GLY A 22 -16.60 24.07 0.91
N PHE A 23 -16.86 23.55 2.11
CA PHE A 23 -18.07 23.85 2.86
C PHE A 23 -17.71 23.81 4.35
N PHE A 24 -18.00 24.90 5.05
CA PHE A 24 -17.78 25.05 6.49
C PHE A 24 -18.53 23.95 7.25
N ALA A 25 -17.82 22.93 7.68
CA ALA A 25 -18.16 22.14 8.84
C ALA A 25 -16.87 21.99 9.63
N THR A 26 -16.91 22.32 10.91
CA THR A 26 -15.82 22.04 11.86
C THR A 26 -15.64 20.52 11.93
N VAL A 27 -14.84 19.96 11.02
CA VAL A 27 -14.36 18.59 11.13
C VAL A 27 -13.40 18.60 12.30
N GLU A 28 -13.81 18.02 13.43
CA GLU A 28 -12.83 17.51 14.37
C GLU A 28 -11.92 16.56 13.58
N ASN A 29 -10.69 17.00 13.28
CA ASN A 29 -9.66 16.27 12.53
C ASN A 29 -9.12 15.05 13.29
N ARG A 30 -9.93 14.42 14.14
CA ARG A 30 -9.56 13.22 14.86
C ARG A 30 -9.81 12.01 13.98
N PHE A 31 -8.84 11.11 13.97
CA PHE A 31 -8.95 9.85 13.27
C PHE A 31 -10.00 8.97 13.96
N ASP A 32 -11.03 8.56 13.20
CA ASP A 32 -12.03 7.59 13.63
C ASP A 32 -11.85 6.26 12.84
N PRO A 33 -11.31 5.21 13.47
CA PRO A 33 -11.11 3.91 12.83
C PRO A 33 -12.41 3.23 12.41
N LYS A 34 -13.53 3.47 13.10
CA LYS A 34 -14.83 2.88 12.75
C LYS A 34 -15.36 3.53 11.48
N LEU A 35 -15.30 4.86 11.40
CA LEU A 35 -15.68 5.59 10.18
C LEU A 35 -14.80 5.17 8.99
N MET A 36 -13.50 4.95 9.22
CA MET A 36 -12.60 4.46 8.18
C MET A 36 -12.95 3.05 7.70
N LEU A 37 -13.24 2.11 8.61
CA LEU A 37 -13.68 0.77 8.24
C LEU A 37 -14.99 0.79 7.43
N GLU A 38 -15.95 1.65 7.79
CA GLU A 38 -17.18 1.83 7.01
C GLU A 38 -16.90 2.39 5.61
N LYS A 39 -16.00 3.36 5.49
CA LYS A 39 -15.56 3.87 4.17
C LYS A 39 -14.84 2.81 3.34
N LEU A 40 -14.16 1.87 3.97
CA LEU A 40 -13.46 0.75 3.35
C LEU A 40 -14.34 -0.48 3.12
N ARG A 41 -15.62 -0.44 3.51
CA ARG A 41 -16.53 -1.58 3.34
C ARG A 41 -16.60 -2.02 1.88
N ASN A 42 -16.45 -3.32 1.64
CA ASN A 42 -16.37 -3.94 0.31
C ASN A 42 -15.21 -3.43 -0.57
N LYS A 43 -14.17 -2.83 0.00
CA LYS A 43 -13.02 -2.29 -0.74
C LYS A 43 -11.71 -3.02 -0.45
N ARG A 44 -10.80 -2.93 -1.41
CA ARG A 44 -9.40 -3.30 -1.34
C ARG A 44 -8.52 -2.09 -1.09
N LEU A 45 -7.89 -2.02 0.08
CA LEU A 45 -6.83 -1.06 0.39
C LEU A 45 -5.48 -1.76 0.27
N VAL A 46 -4.63 -1.26 -0.60
CA VAL A 46 -3.32 -1.83 -0.87
C VAL A 46 -2.23 -0.81 -0.56
N PHE A 47 -1.29 -1.20 0.30
CA PHE A 47 -0.02 -0.53 0.51
C PHE A 47 1.04 -1.24 -0.28
N ALA A 48 1.91 -0.49 -0.91
CA ALA A 48 3.06 -1.10 -1.50
C ALA A 48 4.23 -0.15 -1.65
N GLY A 49 5.38 -0.68 -1.26
CA GLY A 49 6.55 0.15 -1.09
C GLY A 49 7.62 -0.51 -0.26
N ASP A 50 8.41 0.35 0.38
CA ASP A 50 9.51 -0.01 1.25
C ASP A 50 9.07 -0.33 2.70
N SER A 51 10.06 -0.42 3.59
CA SER A 51 9.86 -0.66 5.02
C SER A 51 9.07 0.42 5.74
N ILE A 52 9.06 1.68 5.26
CA ILE A 52 8.20 2.71 5.86
C ILE A 52 6.75 2.43 5.49
N GLY A 53 6.48 2.08 4.22
CA GLY A 53 5.14 1.66 3.79
C GLY A 53 4.63 0.46 4.60
N ARG A 54 5.52 -0.47 4.95
CA ARG A 54 5.22 -1.59 5.87
C ARG A 54 4.78 -1.10 7.24
N ASN A 55 5.53 -0.19 7.85
CA ASN A 55 5.22 0.34 9.18
C ASN A 55 3.89 1.11 9.22
N GLN A 56 3.59 1.86 8.15
CA GLN A 56 2.31 2.57 8.00
C GLN A 56 1.15 1.59 7.90
N TRP A 57 1.29 0.54 7.09
CA TRP A 57 0.31 -0.55 7.00
C TRP A 57 0.10 -1.23 8.35
N GLU A 58 1.16 -1.53 9.10
CA GLU A 58 1.06 -2.18 10.42
C GLU A 58 0.33 -1.28 11.42
N SER A 59 0.69 -0.01 11.44
CA SER A 59 0.05 1.00 12.30
C SER A 59 -1.45 1.11 11.99
N LEU A 60 -1.81 1.19 10.71
CA LEU A 60 -3.20 1.26 10.29
C LEU A 60 -3.97 -0.02 10.65
N LEU A 61 -3.39 -1.19 10.41
CA LEU A 61 -4.01 -2.46 10.77
C LEU A 61 -4.31 -2.53 12.27
N CYS A 62 -3.38 -2.10 13.13
CA CYS A 62 -3.59 -2.01 14.57
C CYS A 62 -4.72 -1.04 14.93
N MET A 63 -4.73 0.16 14.35
CA MET A 63 -5.78 1.15 14.60
C MET A 63 -7.17 0.64 14.18
N LEU A 64 -7.31 0.03 13.01
CA LEU A 64 -8.58 -0.54 12.53
C LEU A 64 -9.01 -1.74 13.38
N SER A 65 -8.07 -2.61 13.75
CA SER A 65 -8.40 -3.77 14.58
C SER A 65 -8.91 -3.37 15.96
N SER A 66 -8.51 -2.21 16.51
CA SER A 66 -8.91 -1.75 17.84
C SER A 66 -10.43 -1.66 18.05
N VAL A 67 -11.19 -1.28 17.01
CA VAL A 67 -12.65 -1.08 17.08
C VAL A 67 -13.48 -2.30 16.66
N VAL A 68 -12.83 -3.37 16.23
CA VAL A 68 -13.53 -4.62 15.89
C VAL A 68 -13.67 -5.46 17.16
N PRO A 69 -14.90 -5.75 17.63
CA PRO A 69 -15.10 -6.52 18.86
C PRO A 69 -14.64 -7.96 18.72
N ASN A 70 -15.01 -8.62 17.61
CA ASN A 70 -14.62 -9.98 17.32
C ASN A 70 -13.28 -10.03 16.59
N LYS A 71 -12.19 -10.31 17.32
CA LYS A 71 -10.85 -10.39 16.71
C LYS A 71 -10.70 -11.56 15.74
N ASP A 72 -11.48 -12.63 15.89
CA ASP A 72 -11.47 -13.78 14.98
C ASP A 72 -12.04 -13.43 13.59
N SER A 73 -12.76 -12.31 13.48
CA SER A 73 -13.20 -11.76 12.19
C SER A 73 -12.06 -11.12 11.40
N ILE A 74 -10.90 -10.90 12.02
CA ILE A 74 -9.69 -10.34 11.42
C ILE A 74 -8.66 -11.45 11.25
N TYR A 75 -8.30 -11.77 10.02
CA TYR A 75 -7.33 -12.81 9.75
C TYR A 75 -6.48 -12.52 8.53
N GLU A 76 -5.28 -13.10 8.51
CA GLU A 76 -4.44 -13.11 7.31
C GLU A 76 -4.95 -14.19 6.36
N VAL A 77 -5.22 -13.81 5.11
CA VAL A 77 -5.92 -14.65 4.12
C VAL A 77 -5.13 -15.89 3.72
N ASN A 78 -3.80 -15.82 3.73
CA ASN A 78 -2.89 -16.90 3.35
C ASN A 78 -2.42 -17.73 4.56
N GLY A 79 -3.06 -17.59 5.74
CA GLY A 79 -2.66 -18.29 6.97
C GLY A 79 -1.22 -17.97 7.41
N SER A 80 -0.68 -16.85 6.95
CA SER A 80 0.73 -16.53 7.01
C SER A 80 1.04 -15.70 8.27
N PRO A 81 1.99 -16.12 9.13
CA PRO A 81 2.42 -15.26 10.23
C PRO A 81 3.04 -13.98 9.69
N ILE A 82 2.84 -12.88 10.42
CA ILE A 82 3.49 -11.60 10.14
C ILE A 82 4.99 -11.77 10.37
N THR A 83 5.77 -11.82 9.29
CA THR A 83 7.23 -11.88 9.35
C THR A 83 7.85 -10.77 8.51
N LYS A 84 9.00 -10.25 8.96
CA LYS A 84 9.71 -9.13 8.31
C LYS A 84 10.14 -9.41 6.87
N HIS A 85 10.28 -10.67 6.50
CA HIS A 85 10.83 -11.09 5.21
C HIS A 85 9.76 -11.48 4.18
N LYS A 86 8.47 -11.47 4.54
CA LYS A 86 7.42 -11.82 3.57
C LYS A 86 7.25 -10.72 2.52
N GLY A 87 7.16 -11.15 1.27
CA GLY A 87 7.00 -10.26 0.13
C GLY A 87 5.61 -9.60 0.06
N PHE A 88 4.59 -10.19 0.68
CA PHE A 88 3.26 -9.60 0.79
C PHE A 88 2.49 -10.16 1.98
N LEU A 89 1.51 -9.40 2.49
CA LEU A 89 0.57 -9.81 3.53
C LEU A 89 -0.82 -9.25 3.22
N VAL A 90 -1.86 -10.08 3.42
CA VAL A 90 -3.25 -9.70 3.11
C VAL A 90 -4.11 -9.96 4.33
N PHE A 91 -4.58 -8.90 4.98
CA PHE A 91 -5.48 -9.01 6.13
C PHE A 91 -6.92 -8.71 5.71
N LYS A 92 -7.85 -9.58 6.11
CA LYS A 92 -9.28 -9.43 5.83
C LYS A 92 -10.03 -9.09 7.11
N PHE A 93 -10.87 -8.06 7.04
CA PHE A 93 -11.85 -7.71 8.05
C PHE A 93 -13.21 -8.24 7.60
N LYS A 94 -13.58 -9.42 8.09
CA LYS A 94 -14.76 -10.17 7.60
C LYS A 94 -16.06 -9.37 7.69
N ASP A 95 -16.28 -8.68 8.80
CA ASP A 95 -17.53 -7.94 9.09
C ASP A 95 -17.73 -6.71 8.18
N TYR A 96 -16.65 -6.22 7.59
CA TYR A 96 -16.64 -5.10 6.63
C TYR A 96 -16.43 -5.56 5.19
N ASN A 97 -16.16 -6.85 4.99
CA ASN A 97 -15.75 -7.43 3.71
C ASN A 97 -14.66 -6.59 3.02
N CYS A 98 -13.69 -6.09 3.79
CA CYS A 98 -12.59 -5.28 3.27
C CYS A 98 -11.25 -5.98 3.50
N THR A 99 -10.27 -5.66 2.66
CA THR A 99 -8.89 -6.13 2.82
C THR A 99 -7.92 -4.97 2.93
N VAL A 100 -6.91 -5.16 3.77
CA VAL A 100 -5.79 -4.24 3.97
C VAL A 100 -4.52 -5.01 3.67
N GLU A 101 -3.90 -4.70 2.53
CA GLU A 101 -2.83 -5.50 1.92
C GLU A 101 -1.52 -4.72 1.94
N TYR A 102 -0.41 -5.45 2.06
CA TYR A 102 0.94 -4.91 1.90
C TYR A 102 1.69 -5.73 0.86
N TYR A 103 2.33 -5.06 -0.10
CA TYR A 103 3.27 -5.65 -1.05
C TYR A 103 4.62 -4.95 -0.94
N ARG A 104 5.68 -5.74 -0.73
CA ARG A 104 7.04 -5.23 -0.68
C ARG A 104 7.49 -4.89 -2.10
N ALA A 105 7.61 -3.61 -2.39
CA ALA A 105 8.08 -3.06 -3.65
C ALA A 105 8.92 -1.79 -3.38
N PRO A 106 10.13 -1.91 -2.81
CA PRO A 106 10.87 -0.77 -2.26
C PRO A 106 11.15 0.34 -3.27
N PHE A 107 11.25 -0.03 -4.55
CA PHE A 107 11.48 0.89 -5.67
C PHE A 107 10.29 1.01 -6.61
N LEU A 108 9.18 0.28 -6.37
CA LEU A 108 8.01 0.10 -7.24
C LEU A 108 8.30 -0.51 -8.63
N VAL A 109 9.53 -0.39 -9.10
CA VAL A 109 10.09 -0.94 -10.33
C VAL A 109 11.02 -2.11 -10.04
N LEU A 110 11.37 -2.84 -11.09
CA LEU A 110 12.15 -4.04 -11.00
C LEU A 110 13.59 -3.76 -10.56
N GLN A 111 13.94 -4.26 -9.38
CA GLN A 111 15.32 -4.35 -8.89
C GLN A 111 16.01 -5.58 -9.50
N SER A 112 17.14 -5.37 -10.17
CA SER A 112 17.89 -6.42 -10.86
C SER A 112 19.39 -6.35 -10.58
N ARG A 113 20.11 -7.42 -10.94
CA ARG A 113 21.57 -7.43 -10.88
C ARG A 113 22.15 -6.49 -11.94
N PRO A 114 23.32 -5.88 -11.69
CA PRO A 114 24.01 -5.09 -12.69
C PRO A 114 24.29 -5.89 -13.97
N PRO A 115 24.24 -5.28 -15.15
CA PRO A 115 24.68 -5.90 -16.40
C PRO A 115 26.13 -6.38 -16.33
N ALA A 116 26.48 -7.39 -17.12
CA ALA A 116 27.86 -7.84 -17.26
C ALA A 116 28.76 -6.69 -17.72
N GLY A 117 29.94 -6.53 -17.10
CA GLY A 117 30.86 -5.42 -17.36
C GLY A 117 30.61 -4.16 -16.51
N SER A 118 29.61 -4.16 -15.63
CA SER A 118 29.42 -3.09 -14.64
C SER A 118 30.56 -3.06 -13.62
N SER A 119 30.91 -1.86 -13.15
CA SER A 119 31.87 -1.70 -12.05
C SER A 119 31.43 -2.49 -10.81
N GLU A 120 32.37 -3.13 -10.11
CA GLU A 120 32.10 -3.84 -8.85
C GLU A 120 31.48 -2.94 -7.75
N LYS A 121 31.63 -1.61 -7.89
CA LYS A 121 30.98 -0.63 -7.00
C LYS A 121 29.45 -0.63 -7.15
N ILE A 122 28.93 -1.05 -8.31
CA ILE A 122 27.49 -1.10 -8.58
C ILE A 122 26.99 -2.47 -8.13
N LYS A 123 26.16 -2.50 -7.07
CA LYS A 123 25.61 -3.74 -6.51
C LYS A 123 24.22 -4.10 -7.07
N THR A 124 23.52 -3.14 -7.66
CA THR A 124 22.13 -3.28 -8.08
C THR A 124 21.79 -2.27 -9.16
N THR A 125 20.86 -2.63 -10.05
CA THR A 125 20.28 -1.75 -11.06
C THR A 125 18.76 -1.76 -10.98
N LEU A 126 18.13 -0.60 -11.15
CA LEU A 126 16.68 -0.45 -11.27
C LEU A 126 16.28 -0.34 -12.74
N LYS A 127 15.29 -1.13 -13.16
CA LYS A 127 14.72 -1.06 -14.51
C LYS A 127 13.46 -0.21 -14.48
N VAL A 128 13.59 1.07 -14.77
CA VAL A 128 12.51 2.07 -14.65
C VAL A 128 11.37 1.87 -15.65
N ASP A 129 11.62 1.07 -16.69
CA ASP A 129 10.67 0.63 -17.72
C ASP A 129 9.84 -0.59 -17.29
N GLN A 130 10.17 -1.24 -16.17
CA GLN A 130 9.55 -2.48 -15.72
C GLN A 130 9.08 -2.37 -14.27
N MET A 131 7.78 -2.59 -14.05
CA MET A 131 7.18 -2.59 -12.71
C MET A 131 7.62 -3.81 -11.88
N ASP A 132 7.47 -3.73 -10.56
CA ASP A 132 7.71 -4.87 -9.65
C ASP A 132 6.94 -6.12 -10.09
N TRP A 133 7.49 -7.31 -9.82
CA TRP A 133 6.87 -8.60 -10.18
C TRP A 133 5.49 -8.80 -9.58
N ASN A 134 5.18 -8.18 -8.43
CA ASN A 134 3.87 -8.24 -7.80
C ASN A 134 2.92 -7.16 -8.33
N SER A 135 3.30 -6.40 -9.35
CA SER A 135 2.52 -5.26 -9.82
C SER A 135 1.18 -5.62 -10.48
N TRP A 136 0.97 -6.87 -10.83
CA TRP A 136 -0.34 -7.34 -11.27
C TRP A 136 -1.30 -7.53 -10.09
N LYS A 137 -0.78 -7.77 -8.87
CA LYS A 137 -1.60 -8.05 -7.69
C LYS A 137 -2.32 -6.80 -7.19
N TRP A 138 -1.68 -5.64 -7.21
CA TRP A 138 -2.27 -4.38 -6.71
C TRP A 138 -3.11 -3.60 -7.74
N LYS A 139 -3.31 -4.11 -8.97
CA LYS A 139 -3.88 -3.32 -10.08
C LYS A 139 -5.37 -2.97 -9.86
N ASP A 140 -6.11 -3.89 -9.26
CA ASP A 140 -7.56 -3.78 -9.02
C ASP A 140 -7.85 -3.37 -7.57
N ALA A 141 -6.98 -2.55 -6.99
CA ALA A 141 -7.21 -1.98 -5.66
C ALA A 141 -8.17 -0.79 -5.76
N ASP A 142 -9.13 -0.70 -4.85
CA ASP A 142 -9.99 0.49 -4.72
C ASP A 142 -9.20 1.70 -4.20
N VAL A 143 -8.23 1.44 -3.31
CA VAL A 143 -7.32 2.45 -2.76
C VAL A 143 -5.91 1.88 -2.80
N LEU A 144 -5.01 2.61 -3.44
CA LEU A 144 -3.61 2.22 -3.60
C LEU A 144 -2.69 3.29 -3.02
N VAL A 145 -1.83 2.89 -2.09
CA VAL A 145 -0.88 3.76 -1.39
C VAL A 145 0.53 3.31 -1.73
N PHE A 146 1.26 4.17 -2.45
CA PHE A 146 2.65 3.93 -2.83
C PHE A 146 3.62 4.61 -1.86
N ASN A 147 4.74 3.93 -1.58
CA ASN A 147 5.89 4.51 -0.87
C ASN A 147 7.19 3.98 -1.50
N THR A 148 8.22 4.80 -1.60
CA THR A 148 9.54 4.39 -2.10
C THR A 148 10.61 5.38 -1.67
N GLY A 149 11.83 4.88 -1.44
CA GLY A 149 13.03 5.69 -1.28
C GLY A 149 13.75 5.54 0.05
N HIS A 150 13.33 4.61 0.90
CA HIS A 150 14.02 4.23 2.15
C HIS A 150 14.50 2.77 2.14
#